data_AF-A0A1X7SDK1-F1
#
_entry.id   AF-A0A1X7SDK1-F1
#
_cell.length_a   1.000
_cell.length_b   1.000
_cell.length_c   1.000
_cell.angle_alpha   90.00
_cell.angle_beta   90.00
_cell.angle_gamma   90.00
#
_symmetry.space_group_name_H-M   'P 1'
#
loop_
_entity.id
_entity.type
_entity.pdbx_description
1 polymer ?
#
loop_
_entity_poly.entity_id
_entity_poly.type
_entity_poly.pdbx_seq_one_letter_code
_entity_poly.pdbx_strand_id
1 'polypeptide(L)'
;MSKMFIFMLLLLCLIVTIDEGEGSYCMAASTGYKYEPSLYLRTCCIISNLGQAFSIKETGITQYIFCPNVYPKSCQKGRDCKSLFEDSVTTSGVYTVNPDGGTPFEVYCDMETDGDGWTVFQRRQDGSVDFYRNWTDYKNGFGDLTGEFWLGLSKVHRIVLLKKDQTH
;
A
#
# COMPACT_ATOMS: atom_id res chain seq x y z
N MET A 1 -17.11 20.34 -1.84
CA MET A 1 -15.99 19.49 -2.29
C MET A 1 -15.58 18.60 -1.14
N SER A 2 -15.79 17.29 -1.23
CA SER A 2 -15.44 16.38 -0.13
C SER A 2 -13.93 16.49 0.14
N LYS A 3 -13.52 16.78 1.38
CA LYS A 3 -12.10 16.91 1.77
C LYS A 3 -11.27 15.65 1.45
N MET A 4 -11.93 14.53 1.17
CA MET A 4 -11.37 13.28 0.65
C MET A 4 -10.78 13.43 -0.77
N PHE A 5 -11.30 14.35 -1.59
CA PHE A 5 -10.75 14.67 -2.92
C PHE A 5 -9.38 15.36 -2.82
N ILE A 6 -9.21 16.26 -1.84
CA ILE A 6 -7.92 16.93 -1.57
C ILE A 6 -6.90 15.90 -1.06
N PHE A 7 -7.34 14.91 -0.28
CA PHE A 7 -6.49 13.82 0.19
C PHE A 7 -6.05 12.87 -0.92
N MET A 8 -6.97 12.53 -1.85
CA MET A 8 -6.63 11.78 -3.06
C MET A 8 -5.67 12.58 -3.97
N LEU A 9 -5.87 13.90 -4.09
CA LEU A 9 -4.97 14.79 -4.84
C LEU A 9 -3.59 14.92 -4.20
N LEU A 10 -3.49 14.90 -2.86
CA LEU A 10 -2.20 14.91 -2.16
C LEU A 10 -1.49 13.56 -2.25
N LEU A 11 -2.22 12.44 -2.19
CA LEU A 11 -1.65 11.11 -2.46
C LEU A 11 -1.19 11.01 -3.91
N LEU A 12 -2.00 11.47 -4.87
CA LEU A 12 -1.65 11.59 -6.28
C LEU A 12 -0.45 12.51 -6.48
N CYS A 13 -0.35 13.64 -5.79
CA CYS A 13 0.85 14.49 -5.83
C CYS A 13 2.07 13.77 -5.24
N LEU A 14 1.93 13.01 -4.16
CA LEU A 14 3.01 12.21 -3.59
C LEU A 14 3.47 11.09 -4.53
N ILE A 15 2.54 10.48 -5.27
CA ILE A 15 2.80 9.47 -6.32
C ILE A 15 3.44 10.11 -7.56
N VAL A 16 3.02 11.32 -7.93
CA VAL A 16 3.51 12.09 -9.09
C VAL A 16 4.85 12.77 -8.80
N THR A 17 5.19 13.02 -7.53
CA THR A 17 6.51 13.53 -7.12
C THR A 17 7.50 12.44 -6.76
N ILE A 18 7.14 11.16 -6.94
CA ILE A 18 8.14 10.09 -6.93
C ILE A 18 9.05 10.38 -8.12
N ASP A 19 10.22 10.90 -7.79
CA ASP A 19 11.34 11.11 -8.70
C ASP A 19 11.50 9.87 -9.58
N GLU A 20 11.89 10.02 -10.86
CA GLU A 20 11.85 8.98 -11.90
C GLU A 20 12.76 7.74 -11.64
N GLY A 21 13.09 7.41 -10.39
CA GLY A 21 14.01 6.36 -9.99
C GLY A 21 13.74 5.65 -8.67
N GLU A 22 12.57 5.76 -8.02
CA GLU A 22 12.34 5.18 -6.69
C GLU A 22 11.16 4.16 -6.63
N GLY A 23 11.50 2.86 -6.73
CA GLY A 23 10.65 1.71 -6.36
C GLY A 23 9.49 1.33 -7.29
N SER A 24 9.16 0.03 -7.39
CA SER A 24 7.88 -0.44 -7.96
C SER A 24 6.89 -0.93 -6.91
N TYR A 25 5.75 -0.25 -6.85
CA TYR A 25 4.60 -0.67 -6.08
C TYR A 25 3.35 -0.58 -6.94
N CYS A 26 2.42 -1.49 -6.70
CA CYS A 26 1.12 -1.54 -7.33
C CYS A 26 0.08 -1.11 -6.29
N MET A 27 -0.72 -0.10 -6.61
CA MET A 27 -1.86 0.33 -5.79
C MET A 27 -3.15 -0.30 -6.28
N ALA A 28 -4.12 -0.43 -5.39
CA ALA A 28 -5.48 -0.78 -5.72
C ALA A 28 -6.45 -0.04 -4.78
N ALA A 29 -7.46 0.59 -5.37
CA ALA A 29 -8.67 1.02 -4.68
C ALA A 29 -9.77 0.08 -5.15
N SER A 30 -10.37 -0.67 -4.24
CA SER A 30 -11.47 -1.57 -4.58
C SER A 30 -12.78 -1.03 -4.03
N THR A 31 -13.77 -1.05 -4.91
CA THR A 31 -15.19 -0.78 -4.61
C THR A 31 -15.98 -2.11 -4.63
N GLY A 32 -15.40 -3.19 -4.10
CA GLY A 32 -16.11 -4.46 -3.94
C GLY A 32 -15.64 -5.37 -2.79
N TYR A 33 -14.94 -4.84 -1.79
CA TYR A 33 -14.51 -5.63 -0.63
C TYR A 33 -15.47 -5.43 0.56
N LYS A 34 -15.45 -6.37 1.53
CA LYS A 34 -16.30 -6.36 2.74
C LYS A 34 -16.26 -5.03 3.53
N TYR A 35 -15.19 -4.26 3.37
CA TYR A 35 -14.91 -3.01 4.10
C TYR A 35 -14.56 -1.90 3.11
N GLU A 36 -15.58 -1.20 2.61
CA GLU A 36 -15.42 -0.07 1.70
C GLU A 36 -15.50 1.28 2.42
N PRO A 37 -14.68 2.28 2.02
CA PRO A 37 -13.57 2.22 1.05
C PRO A 37 -12.22 1.85 1.71
N SER A 38 -11.60 0.73 1.33
CA SER A 38 -10.23 0.37 1.74
C SER A 38 -9.22 0.59 0.61
N LEU A 39 -7.96 0.92 0.97
CA LEU A 39 -6.87 1.14 0.02
C LEU A 39 -5.72 0.16 0.25
N TYR A 40 -5.20 -0.37 -0.85
CA TYR A 40 -4.25 -1.48 -0.88
C TYR A 40 -3.00 -1.06 -1.66
N LEU A 41 -1.85 -1.54 -1.20
CA LEU A 41 -0.56 -1.42 -1.88
C LEU A 41 0.18 -2.75 -1.82
N ARG A 42 1.01 -3.04 -2.84
CA ARG A 42 1.94 -4.18 -2.83
C ARG A 42 3.22 -3.80 -3.57
N THR A 43 4.36 -4.36 -3.18
CA THR A 43 5.60 -4.23 -3.95
C THR A 43 5.55 -5.17 -5.14
N CYS A 44 5.98 -4.70 -6.31
CA CYS A 44 5.90 -5.46 -7.54
C CYS A 44 7.27 -6.01 -7.91
N CYS A 45 7.52 -7.25 -7.49
CA CYS A 45 8.81 -7.93 -7.55
C CYS A 45 9.14 -8.57 -8.89
N ILE A 46 8.16 -8.97 -9.71
CA ILE A 46 8.37 -9.50 -11.07
C ILE A 46 7.15 -9.14 -11.91
N ILE A 47 7.27 -8.22 -12.89
CA ILE A 47 6.11 -7.83 -13.72
C ILE A 47 6.51 -7.56 -15.18
N SER A 48 5.75 -8.18 -16.11
CA SER A 48 5.78 -7.95 -17.57
C SER A 48 5.21 -6.60 -18.01
N ASN A 49 4.49 -5.94 -17.11
CA ASN A 49 3.68 -4.73 -17.33
C ASN A 49 4.27 -3.49 -16.63
N LEU A 50 5.59 -3.44 -16.41
CA LEU A 50 6.27 -2.23 -15.91
C LEU A 50 5.91 -1.03 -16.80
N GLY A 51 5.60 0.11 -16.20
CA GLY A 51 5.19 1.31 -16.93
C GLY A 51 3.76 1.36 -17.43
N GLN A 52 2.98 0.30 -17.22
CA GLN A 52 1.60 0.25 -17.66
C GLN A 52 0.67 0.59 -16.49
N ALA A 53 -0.26 1.52 -16.72
CA ALA A 53 -1.42 1.69 -15.87
C ALA A 53 -2.59 0.95 -16.51
N PHE A 54 -3.25 0.08 -15.77
CA PHE A 54 -4.38 -0.69 -16.30
C PHE A 54 -5.55 -0.72 -15.32
N SER A 55 -6.74 -0.83 -15.90
CA SER A 55 -8.00 -0.98 -15.19
C SER A 55 -8.47 -2.43 -15.34
N ILE A 56 -8.56 -3.16 -14.24
CA ILE A 56 -9.21 -4.47 -14.24
C ILE A 56 -10.70 -4.25 -13.98
N LYS A 57 -11.55 -4.80 -14.85
CA LYS A 57 -13.00 -4.83 -14.70
C LYS A 57 -13.47 -6.28 -14.75
N GLU A 58 -13.37 -7.00 -13.64
CA GLU A 58 -13.91 -8.37 -13.63
C GLU A 58 -15.40 -8.42 -13.29
N THR A 59 -15.93 -7.52 -12.44
CA THR A 59 -17.35 -7.61 -12.02
C THR A 59 -17.97 -6.26 -11.56
N GLY A 60 -17.55 -5.13 -12.17
CA GLY A 60 -18.05 -3.79 -11.82
C GLY A 60 -17.16 -3.01 -10.83
N ILE A 61 -16.13 -3.66 -10.31
CA ILE A 61 -15.03 -3.06 -9.54
C ILE A 61 -14.06 -2.40 -10.53
N THR A 62 -13.63 -1.17 -10.26
CA THR A 62 -12.59 -0.51 -11.06
C THR A 62 -11.29 -0.49 -10.25
N GLN A 63 -10.49 -1.55 -10.39
CA GLN A 63 -9.16 -1.60 -9.78
C GLN A 63 -8.18 -0.87 -10.69
N TYR A 64 -7.54 0.18 -10.17
CA TYR A 64 -6.50 0.91 -10.88
C TYR A 64 -5.14 0.45 -10.39
N ILE A 65 -4.44 -0.32 -11.23
CA ILE A 65 -3.07 -0.73 -10.93
C ILE A 65 -2.13 0.23 -11.64
N PHE A 66 -1.36 0.96 -10.84
CA PHE A 66 -0.26 1.78 -11.33
C PHE A 66 1.04 1.00 -11.15
N CYS A 67 1.73 0.70 -12.25
CA CYS A 67 3.06 0.10 -12.23
C CYS A 67 4.08 1.15 -12.70
N PRO A 68 5.00 1.62 -11.84
CA PRO A 68 6.04 2.54 -12.28
C PRO A 68 7.05 1.84 -13.22
N ASN A 69 7.87 2.64 -13.90
CA ASN A 69 8.85 2.18 -14.91
C ASN A 69 10.14 1.59 -14.32
N VAL A 70 10.24 1.44 -13.00
CA VAL A 70 11.49 1.10 -12.30
C VAL A 70 11.30 -0.17 -11.48
N TYR A 71 12.18 -1.15 -11.66
CA TYR A 71 12.17 -2.42 -10.94
C TYR A 71 12.72 -2.27 -9.50
N PRO A 72 12.20 -2.98 -8.48
CA PRO A 72 12.71 -2.86 -7.12
C PRO A 72 14.02 -3.66 -7.01
N LYS A 73 15.11 -3.00 -6.60
CA LYS A 73 16.48 -3.55 -6.64
C LYS A 73 16.70 -4.87 -5.86
N SER A 74 15.84 -5.20 -4.92
CA SER A 74 15.88 -6.49 -4.23
C SER A 74 14.47 -6.89 -3.87
N CYS A 75 14.20 -8.20 -3.78
CA CYS A 75 12.98 -8.83 -3.28
C CYS A 75 13.37 -9.65 -2.05
N GLN A 76 13.73 -8.94 -0.98
CA GLN A 76 14.11 -9.58 0.28
C GLN A 76 12.85 -9.98 1.05
N LYS A 77 12.97 -11.10 1.77
CA LYS A 77 11.92 -11.70 2.60
C LYS A 77 11.51 -10.79 3.76
N GLY A 78 10.23 -10.82 4.11
CA GLY A 78 9.68 -10.10 5.28
C GLY A 78 9.69 -8.57 5.15
N ARG A 79 9.79 -8.03 3.93
CA ARG A 79 9.79 -6.57 3.70
C ARG A 79 8.41 -5.97 3.51
N ASP A 80 7.47 -6.79 3.05
CA ASP A 80 6.09 -6.41 2.80
C ASP A 80 5.19 -7.66 2.78
N CYS A 81 3.87 -7.45 2.69
CA CYS A 81 2.90 -8.54 2.64
C CYS A 81 3.07 -9.47 1.42
N LYS A 82 3.60 -8.96 0.30
CA LYS A 82 3.83 -9.76 -0.90
C LYS A 82 4.95 -10.77 -0.67
N SER A 83 6.07 -10.32 -0.10
CA SER A 83 7.20 -11.18 0.26
C SER A 83 6.83 -12.23 1.33
N LEU A 84 5.98 -11.86 2.29
CA LEU A 84 5.44 -12.80 3.28
C LEU A 84 4.56 -13.86 2.61
N PHE A 85 3.70 -13.45 1.68
CA PHE A 85 2.86 -14.37 0.91
C PHE A 85 3.70 -15.36 0.09
N GLU A 86 4.75 -14.89 -0.59
CA GLU A 86 5.70 -15.74 -1.32
C GLU A 86 6.44 -16.72 -0.41
N ASP A 87 6.63 -16.37 0.87
CA ASP A 87 7.14 -17.25 1.92
C ASP A 87 6.05 -18.16 2.53
N SER A 88 4.94 -18.39 1.82
CA SER A 88 3.83 -19.26 2.19
C SER A 88 3.01 -18.79 3.40
N VAL A 89 3.06 -17.49 3.73
CA VAL A 89 2.14 -16.87 4.70
C VAL A 89 0.83 -16.52 3.99
N THR A 90 -0.18 -17.38 4.13
CA THR A 90 -1.44 -17.27 3.38
C THR A 90 -2.64 -16.79 4.19
N THR A 91 -2.47 -16.54 5.49
CA THR A 91 -3.55 -16.07 6.38
C THR A 91 -3.54 -14.55 6.47
N SER A 92 -4.71 -13.91 6.39
CA SER A 92 -4.83 -12.47 6.59
C SER A 92 -4.61 -12.11 8.07
N GLY A 93 -3.95 -10.98 8.34
CA GLY A 93 -3.66 -10.57 9.71
C GLY A 93 -2.67 -9.41 9.83
N VAL A 94 -2.28 -9.11 11.07
CA VAL A 94 -1.27 -8.09 11.36
C VAL A 94 0.11 -8.75 11.34
N TYR A 95 1.02 -8.18 10.55
CA TYR A 95 2.39 -8.66 10.40
C TYR A 95 3.39 -7.51 10.55
N THR A 96 4.57 -7.83 11.07
CA THR A 96 5.69 -6.90 11.09
C THR A 96 6.45 -6.96 9.77
N VAL A 97 6.70 -5.79 9.18
CA VAL A 97 7.43 -5.63 7.91
C VAL A 97 8.59 -4.66 8.07
N ASN A 98 9.63 -4.81 7.25
CA ASN A 98 10.76 -3.89 7.22
C ASN A 98 11.20 -3.55 5.78
N PRO A 99 10.49 -2.63 5.08
CA PRO A 99 10.70 -2.40 3.65
C PRO A 99 12.10 -1.87 3.27
N ASP A 100 12.70 -1.06 4.15
CA ASP A 100 13.93 -0.29 3.88
C ASP A 100 15.11 -0.68 4.79
N GLY A 101 14.99 -1.78 5.54
CA GLY A 101 15.99 -2.22 6.52
C GLY A 101 16.11 -1.32 7.76
N GLY A 102 15.25 -0.31 7.90
CA GLY A 102 15.19 0.57 9.06
C GLY A 102 14.45 -0.06 10.24
N THR A 103 13.66 0.76 10.95
CA THR A 103 12.85 0.30 12.08
C THR A 103 11.62 -0.48 11.58
N PRO A 104 11.46 -1.77 11.91
CA PRO A 104 10.28 -2.54 11.51
C PRO A 104 8.98 -1.92 12.05
N PHE A 105 7.86 -2.15 11.37
CA PHE A 105 6.55 -1.70 11.81
C PHE A 105 5.45 -2.68 11.40
N GLU A 106 4.30 -2.58 12.07
CA GLU A 106 3.16 -3.45 11.81
C GLU A 106 2.28 -2.89 10.67
N VAL A 107 1.78 -3.82 9.86
CA VAL A 107 0.80 -3.58 8.80
C VAL A 107 -0.26 -4.68 8.83
N TYR A 108 -1.45 -4.40 8.30
CA TYR A 108 -2.40 -5.47 8.01
C TYR A 108 -2.12 -6.02 6.62
N CYS A 109 -1.86 -7.32 6.54
CA CYS A 109 -1.76 -8.06 5.29
C CYS A 109 -3.06 -8.77 4.97
N ASP A 110 -3.58 -8.52 3.78
CA ASP A 110 -4.67 -9.27 3.19
C ASP A 110 -4.07 -10.30 2.23
N MET A 111 -3.99 -11.55 2.70
CA MET A 111 -3.34 -12.65 1.98
C MET A 111 -4.33 -13.49 1.18
N GLU A 112 -5.62 -13.39 1.52
CA GLU A 112 -6.68 -14.23 0.97
C GLU A 112 -7.35 -13.57 -0.23
N THR A 113 -7.45 -12.25 -0.22
CA THR A 113 -8.09 -11.48 -1.30
C THR A 113 -7.19 -11.39 -2.53
N ASP A 114 -7.69 -11.86 -3.67
CA ASP A 114 -6.97 -11.94 -4.96
C ASP A 114 -5.62 -12.69 -4.91
N GLY A 115 -5.36 -13.42 -3.81
CA GLY A 115 -4.26 -14.38 -3.65
C GLY A 115 -2.85 -13.82 -3.87
N ASP A 116 -2.58 -12.56 -3.49
CA ASP A 116 -1.32 -11.89 -3.86
C ASP A 116 -0.62 -11.09 -2.75
N GLY A 117 -1.07 -11.21 -1.50
CA GLY A 117 -0.39 -10.59 -0.35
C GLY A 117 -0.40 -9.06 -0.36
N TRP A 118 -1.57 -8.47 -0.13
CA TRP A 118 -1.75 -7.02 -0.14
C TRP A 118 -1.44 -6.38 1.20
N THR A 119 -0.75 -5.24 1.17
CA THR A 119 -0.63 -4.37 2.34
C THR A 119 -1.79 -3.39 2.37
N VAL A 120 -2.61 -3.46 3.41
CA VAL A 120 -3.73 -2.52 3.60
C VAL A 120 -3.19 -1.29 4.32
N PHE A 121 -3.28 -0.12 3.70
CA PHE A 121 -2.80 1.13 4.31
C PHE A 121 -3.92 2.05 4.80
N GLN A 122 -5.16 1.77 4.39
CA GLN A 122 -6.35 2.45 4.86
C GLN A 122 -7.52 1.47 4.85
N ARG A 123 -8.28 1.40 5.95
CA ARG A 123 -9.52 0.61 6.04
C ARG A 123 -10.66 1.39 6.68
N ARG A 124 -11.83 1.36 6.03
CA ARG A 124 -13.14 1.82 6.55
C ARG A 124 -14.12 0.65 6.60
N GLN A 125 -14.90 0.55 7.67
CA GLN A 125 -15.87 -0.53 7.86
C GLN A 125 -17.17 -0.09 8.54
N ASP A 126 -17.10 0.73 9.58
CA ASP A 126 -18.23 0.98 10.51
C ASP A 126 -18.30 2.43 11.03
N GLY A 127 -17.31 3.27 10.68
CA GLY A 127 -17.22 4.64 11.17
C GLY A 127 -16.79 4.76 12.64
N SER A 128 -16.25 3.70 13.25
CA SER A 128 -15.75 3.70 14.63
C SER A 128 -14.54 4.62 14.83
N VAL A 129 -13.79 4.94 13.78
CA VAL A 129 -12.64 5.82 13.84
C VAL A 129 -12.93 7.13 13.11
N ASP A 130 -12.65 8.25 13.79
CA ASP A 130 -12.73 9.57 13.18
C ASP A 130 -11.54 9.79 12.22
N PHE A 131 -11.84 10.05 10.95
CA PHE A 131 -10.87 10.41 9.92
C PHE A 131 -10.74 11.93 9.75
N TYR A 132 -11.48 12.75 10.51
CA TYR A 132 -11.29 14.19 10.53
C TYR A 132 -10.11 14.59 11.44
N ARG A 133 -8.90 14.24 11.00
CA ARG A 133 -7.68 14.37 11.80
C ARG A 133 -6.74 15.45 11.29
N ASN A 134 -5.80 15.85 12.15
CA ASN A 134 -4.77 16.83 11.80
C ASN A 134 -3.64 16.20 10.97
N TRP A 135 -2.73 17.02 10.45
CA TRP A 135 -1.61 16.55 9.63
C TRP A 135 -0.68 15.56 10.35
N THR A 136 -0.40 15.79 11.64
CA THR A 136 0.48 14.94 12.44
C THR A 136 -0.08 13.53 12.56
N ASP A 137 -1.39 13.40 12.79
CA ASP A 137 -2.07 12.10 12.85
C ASP A 137 -1.98 11.38 11.50
N TYR A 138 -2.20 12.09 10.38
CA TYR A 138 -2.04 11.50 9.06
C TYR A 138 -0.59 11.15 8.70
N LYS A 139 0.39 11.88 9.24
CA LYS A 139 1.80 11.55 9.08
C LYS A 139 2.15 10.25 9.81
N ASN A 140 1.70 10.09 11.05
CA ASN A 140 2.08 9.01 11.95
C ASN A 140 1.21 7.74 11.82
N GLY A 141 -0.05 7.91 11.45
CA GLY A 141 -1.08 6.88 11.46
C GLY A 141 -2.00 6.96 12.67
N PHE A 142 -3.20 6.39 12.54
CA PHE A 142 -4.22 6.33 13.59
C PHE A 142 -5.19 5.17 13.35
N GLY A 143 -5.93 4.78 14.39
CA GLY A 143 -6.89 3.67 14.35
C GLY A 143 -6.28 2.33 14.78
N ASP A 144 -6.96 1.25 14.42
CA ASP A 144 -6.60 -0.13 14.77
C ASP A 144 -6.41 -0.94 13.49
N LEU A 145 -5.25 -1.60 13.32
CA LEU A 145 -4.96 -2.43 12.14
C LEU A 145 -5.97 -3.56 11.94
N THR A 146 -6.62 -4.03 13.01
CA THR A 146 -7.68 -5.03 12.98
C THR A 146 -9.08 -4.46 12.74
N GLY A 147 -9.24 -3.13 12.81
CA GLY A 147 -10.48 -2.38 12.60
C GLY A 147 -10.34 -1.28 11.55
N GLU A 148 -10.87 -0.07 11.83
CA GLU A 148 -10.64 1.09 10.96
C GLU A 148 -9.29 1.76 11.25
N PHE A 149 -8.53 2.09 10.20
CA PHE A 149 -7.24 2.74 10.39
C PHE A 149 -6.74 3.51 9.17
N TRP A 150 -5.76 4.37 9.44
CA TRP A 150 -4.83 4.97 8.51
C TRP A 150 -3.40 4.60 8.94
N LEU A 151 -2.64 3.95 8.06
CA LEU A 151 -1.32 3.41 8.41
C LEU A 151 -0.31 4.51 8.79
N GLY A 152 -0.43 5.69 8.16
CA GLY A 152 0.48 6.82 8.32
C GLY A 152 1.35 7.05 7.09
N LEU A 153 1.43 8.31 6.64
CA LEU A 153 2.22 8.68 5.45
C LEU A 153 3.69 8.31 5.59
N SER A 154 4.28 8.42 6.79
CA SER A 154 5.68 8.05 7.00
C SER A 154 5.95 6.56 6.77
N LYS A 155 4.98 5.68 7.08
CA LYS A 155 5.11 4.25 6.82
C LYS A 155 4.83 3.92 5.36
N VAL A 156 3.77 4.50 4.78
CA VAL A 156 3.45 4.35 3.35
C VAL A 156 4.63 4.77 2.49
N HIS A 157 5.24 5.93 2.78
CA HIS A 157 6.43 6.43 2.09
C HIS A 157 7.61 5.44 2.14
N ARG A 158 7.83 4.76 3.27
CA ARG A 158 8.89 3.75 3.38
C ARG A 158 8.60 2.49 2.57
N ILE A 159 7.33 2.14 2.37
CA ILE A 159 6.95 0.99 1.54
C ILE A 159 7.10 1.36 0.05
N VAL A 160 6.69 2.56 -0.35
CA VAL A 160 6.75 2.96 -1.76
C VAL A 160 8.16 3.36 -2.22
N LEU A 161 8.94 4.03 -1.36
CA LEU A 161 10.31 4.44 -1.66
C LEU A 161 11.29 3.42 -1.05
N LEU A 162 11.37 2.25 -1.68
CA LEU A 162 12.46 1.31 -1.41
C LEU A 162 13.79 2.02 -1.67
N LYS A 163 14.59 2.24 -0.61
CA LYS A 163 15.88 2.93 -0.72
C LYS A 163 16.77 2.25 -1.78
N LYS A 164 17.36 3.07 -2.66
CA LYS A 164 18.58 2.68 -3.38
C LYS A 164 19.61 2.28 -2.34
N ASP A 165 20.06 1.03 -2.35
CA ASP A 165 21.37 0.75 -1.77
C ASP A 165 22.39 1.47 -2.65
N GLN A 166 23.16 2.37 -2.03
CA GLN A 166 24.37 2.94 -2.61
C GLN A 166 25.47 1.89 -2.47
N THR A 167 25.43 0.86 -3.31
CA THR A 167 26.65 0.09 -3.55
C THR A 167 27.59 0.96 -4.38
N HIS A 168 28.71 1.30 -3.73
CA HIS A 168 29.90 1.94 -4.29
C HIS A 168 30.41 1.23 -5.56
#